data_AF-G9NQ79-F1
#
_entry.id   AF-G9NQ79-F1
#
_cell.length_a   1.000
_cell.length_b   1.000
_cell.length_c   1.000
_cell.angle_alpha   90.00
_cell.angle_beta   90.00
_cell.angle_gamma   90.00
#
_symmetry.space_group_name_H-M   'P 1'
#
loop_
_entity.id
_entity.type
_entity.pdbx_description
1 polymer ?
#
loop_
_entity_poly.entity_id
_entity_poly.type
_entity_poly.pdbx_seq_one_letter_code
_entity_poly.pdbx_strand_id
1 'polypeptide(L)'
;MDRGLPSLIESSRAISQPYNGDFRVDKNVLAKFPEGTAVLSADSFGTSAWTVTARLHLKLPDGSEERYFLKSAPEDHGRTLMEGEFNAMTEIYKWAPDLAPKPHSWGKYALEKPEAYFFLSQYIDMNDMMPDPNQLCNKLARLHRESQSPTGQFGFHITTCQGRIPQSLQWESNWTVFFTRLLQHVIDMDFEYNGYWEELDRVEKQFVAHVIPRLLDALVKDGRKIKPCLIHADLWEGNSGTSFENNNIYIFDAAAFYAHSEMEIGDWRCYYNKISNRVYTRTYLRHHGPSQPKDEWEDRNRLYSIYFNVIYSVNHLGTGKAVRQLAYQDMYYLIDKYAPFPEGEGPPKLDKSEMVSLSAERDHAAN
;
A
#
# COMPACT_ATOMS: atom_id res chain seq x y z
N MET A 1 -7.28 10.88 -17.54
CA MET A 1 -6.42 10.17 -18.53
C MET A 1 -6.70 8.71 -18.36
N ASP A 2 -7.69 8.22 -19.09
CA ASP A 2 -8.22 6.86 -19.00
C ASP A 2 -8.04 6.24 -20.39
N ARG A 3 -6.79 5.91 -20.73
CA ARG A 3 -6.47 5.11 -21.91
C ARG A 3 -6.00 3.77 -21.39
N GLY A 4 -6.87 2.78 -21.56
CA GLY A 4 -6.70 1.47 -20.99
C GLY A 4 -5.33 0.85 -21.28
N LEU A 5 -4.75 0.28 -20.22
CA LEU A 5 -3.68 -0.70 -20.26
C LEU A 5 -3.92 -1.98 -21.12
N PRO A 6 -5.13 -2.37 -21.60
CA PRO A 6 -5.28 -3.63 -22.35
C PRO A 6 -4.49 -3.69 -23.66
N SER A 7 -4.19 -2.54 -24.30
CA SER A 7 -3.69 -2.53 -25.69
C SER A 7 -2.28 -3.07 -25.90
N LEU A 8 -1.48 -3.26 -24.83
CA LEU A 8 -0.07 -3.66 -24.97
C LEU A 8 0.10 -5.17 -25.07
N ILE A 9 -0.79 -5.92 -24.43
CA ILE A 9 -0.82 -7.39 -24.50
C ILE A 9 -1.84 -7.86 -25.55
N GLU A 10 -2.83 -7.05 -25.93
CA GLU A 10 -3.79 -7.38 -27.00
C GLU A 10 -3.16 -7.52 -28.40
N SER A 11 -2.00 -6.90 -28.66
CA SER A 11 -1.24 -7.15 -29.90
C SER A 11 -0.67 -8.58 -30.01
N SER A 12 -0.84 -9.41 -28.97
CA SER A 12 -0.48 -10.83 -28.97
C SER A 12 -1.65 -11.80 -29.20
N ARG A 13 -2.88 -11.31 -29.44
CA ARG A 13 -3.99 -12.17 -29.89
C ARG A 13 -3.81 -12.58 -31.36
N ALA A 14 -2.92 -13.55 -31.64
CA ALA A 14 -3.10 -14.63 -32.61
C ALA A 14 -1.86 -15.53 -32.79
N ILE A 15 -2.14 -16.80 -33.14
CA ILE A 15 -1.29 -17.96 -33.52
C ILE A 15 -0.85 -18.84 -32.33
N SER A 16 -1.23 -20.12 -32.42
CA SER A 16 -1.09 -21.19 -31.42
C SER A 16 0.17 -21.08 -30.57
N GLN A 17 0.00 -20.90 -29.26
CA GLN A 17 1.09 -21.01 -28.30
C GLN A 17 1.38 -22.50 -28.05
N PRO A 18 2.61 -22.90 -27.72
CA PRO A 18 2.95 -24.30 -27.49
C PRO A 18 2.44 -24.84 -26.14
N TYR A 19 1.60 -24.08 -25.44
CA TYR A 19 1.06 -24.38 -24.11
C TYR A 19 -0.39 -23.87 -23.99
N ASN A 20 -1.07 -24.31 -22.93
CA ASN A 20 -2.47 -23.96 -22.68
C ASN A 20 -2.63 -22.53 -22.11
N GLY A 21 -3.78 -21.90 -22.31
CA GLY A 21 -4.12 -20.60 -21.73
C GLY A 21 -4.09 -19.44 -22.73
N ASP A 22 -4.40 -18.24 -22.24
CA ASP A 22 -4.59 -17.03 -23.05
C ASP A 22 -3.50 -15.95 -22.84
N PHE A 23 -2.53 -16.20 -21.96
CA PHE A 23 -1.48 -15.25 -21.63
C PHE A 23 -0.15 -15.64 -22.29
N ARG A 24 0.46 -14.71 -23.03
CA ARG A 24 1.76 -14.92 -23.66
C ARG A 24 2.90 -14.67 -22.67
N VAL A 25 3.72 -15.70 -22.41
CA VAL A 25 4.94 -15.59 -21.61
C VAL A 25 6.10 -15.02 -22.43
N ASP A 26 6.70 -13.95 -21.96
CA ASP A 26 7.86 -13.30 -22.59
C ASP A 26 9.17 -14.06 -22.34
N LYS A 27 10.12 -13.97 -23.28
CA LYS A 27 11.40 -14.67 -23.15
C LYS A 27 12.24 -14.21 -21.95
N ASN A 28 12.16 -12.93 -21.55
CA ASN A 28 12.86 -12.43 -20.36
C ASN A 28 12.19 -12.88 -19.06
N VAL A 29 10.88 -13.18 -19.09
CA VAL A 29 10.17 -13.84 -17.98
C VAL A 29 10.69 -15.27 -17.84
N LEU A 30 10.73 -16.04 -18.95
CA LEU A 30 11.26 -17.41 -18.94
C LEU A 30 12.73 -17.49 -18.54
N ALA A 31 13.54 -16.50 -18.93
CA ALA A 31 14.94 -16.41 -18.56
C ALA A 31 15.19 -16.20 -17.05
N LYS A 32 14.14 -15.97 -16.24
CA LYS A 32 14.24 -15.96 -14.77
C LYS A 32 14.22 -17.35 -14.16
N PHE A 33 13.83 -18.36 -14.94
CA PHE A 33 13.77 -19.75 -14.49
C PHE A 33 14.97 -20.55 -15.03
N PRO A 34 15.30 -21.71 -14.41
CA PRO A 34 16.37 -22.57 -14.90
C PRO A 34 16.18 -22.98 -16.37
N GLU A 35 17.29 -23.13 -17.09
CA GLU A 35 17.29 -23.61 -18.47
C GLU A 35 16.62 -24.99 -18.56
N GLY A 36 15.72 -25.17 -19.53
CA GLY A 36 14.89 -26.38 -19.68
C GLY A 36 13.51 -26.29 -19.03
N THR A 37 13.17 -25.18 -18.37
CA THR A 37 11.81 -24.94 -17.85
C THR A 37 10.80 -24.90 -19.00
N ALA A 38 9.72 -25.68 -18.88
CA ALA A 38 8.62 -25.71 -19.83
C ALA A 38 7.38 -25.01 -19.27
N VAL A 39 6.71 -24.20 -20.08
CA VAL A 39 5.40 -23.64 -19.73
C VAL A 39 4.33 -24.69 -20.01
N LEU A 40 3.56 -25.09 -18.99
CA LEU A 40 2.42 -25.99 -19.13
C LEU A 40 1.14 -25.21 -19.44
N SER A 41 0.92 -24.12 -18.71
CA SER A 41 -0.13 -23.14 -19.03
C SER A 41 0.23 -21.73 -18.57
N ALA A 42 -0.39 -20.74 -19.19
CA ALA A 42 -0.33 -19.34 -18.76
C ALA A 42 -1.70 -18.67 -19.01
N ASP A 43 -2.35 -18.28 -17.92
CA ASP A 43 -3.72 -17.76 -17.95
C ASP A 43 -3.73 -16.32 -17.41
N SER A 44 -4.44 -15.42 -18.10
CA SER A 44 -4.76 -14.09 -17.56
C SER A 44 -5.55 -14.28 -16.26
N PHE A 45 -5.18 -13.54 -15.21
CA PHE A 45 -5.66 -13.85 -13.87
C PHE A 45 -6.06 -12.59 -13.10
N GLY A 46 -7.33 -12.47 -12.70
CA GLY A 46 -7.84 -11.33 -11.94
C GLY A 46 -7.96 -10.03 -12.73
N THR A 47 -8.34 -8.96 -12.03
CA THR A 47 -8.44 -7.60 -12.57
C THR A 47 -7.66 -6.63 -11.68
N SER A 48 -6.83 -5.79 -12.29
CA SER A 48 -6.13 -4.69 -11.60
C SER A 48 -6.35 -3.41 -12.39
N ALA A 49 -6.56 -2.29 -11.70
CA ALA A 49 -6.79 -0.99 -12.34
C ALA A 49 -5.58 -0.50 -13.17
N TRP A 50 -4.36 -0.94 -12.80
CA TRP A 50 -3.11 -0.36 -13.29
C TRP A 50 -2.11 -1.39 -13.83
N THR A 51 -2.42 -2.69 -13.74
CA THR A 51 -1.50 -3.76 -14.13
C THR A 51 -2.19 -4.87 -14.88
N VAL A 52 -1.40 -5.67 -15.60
CA VAL A 52 -1.87 -6.94 -16.18
C VAL A 52 -1.28 -8.10 -15.39
N THR A 53 -2.14 -9.02 -15.00
CA THR A 53 -1.83 -10.12 -14.09
C THR A 53 -2.07 -11.47 -14.76
N ALA A 54 -1.22 -12.44 -14.45
CA ALA A 54 -1.30 -13.79 -15.00
C ALA A 54 -0.87 -14.85 -14.00
N ARG A 55 -1.35 -16.07 -14.21
CA ARG A 55 -0.89 -17.27 -13.51
C ARG A 55 -0.11 -18.14 -14.49
N LEU A 56 1.14 -18.44 -14.14
CA LEU A 56 2.00 -19.34 -14.89
C LEU A 56 2.02 -20.70 -14.20
N HIS A 57 1.86 -21.77 -14.96
CA HIS A 57 2.09 -23.14 -14.51
C HIS A 57 3.29 -23.71 -15.27
N LEU A 58 4.38 -23.97 -14.55
CA LEU A 58 5.67 -24.31 -15.12
C LEU A 58 6.10 -25.69 -14.68
N LYS A 59 6.79 -26.41 -15.57
CA LYS A 59 7.53 -27.63 -15.25
C LYS A 59 9.02 -27.32 -15.25
N LEU A 60 9.67 -27.47 -14.11
CA LEU A 60 11.10 -27.24 -13.94
C LEU A 60 11.92 -28.41 -14.50
N PRO A 61 13.25 -28.24 -14.73
CA PRO A 61 14.10 -29.29 -15.29
C PRO A 61 14.21 -30.56 -14.44
N ASP A 62 14.01 -30.45 -13.13
CA ASP A 62 13.96 -31.60 -12.23
C ASP A 62 12.63 -32.38 -12.30
N GLY A 63 11.68 -31.90 -13.12
CA GLY A 63 10.37 -32.50 -13.32
C GLY A 63 9.28 -32.00 -12.38
N SER A 64 9.61 -31.15 -11.41
CA SER A 64 8.63 -30.54 -10.51
C SER A 64 7.73 -29.55 -11.25
N GLU A 65 6.48 -29.43 -10.79
CA GLU A 65 5.51 -28.47 -11.32
C GLU A 65 5.25 -27.39 -10.29
N GLU A 66 5.40 -26.14 -10.71
CA GLU A 66 5.27 -24.97 -9.84
C GLU A 66 4.37 -23.91 -10.48
N ARG A 67 3.73 -23.09 -9.64
CA ARG A 67 2.83 -22.02 -10.08
C ARG A 67 3.33 -20.67 -9.61
N TYR A 68 3.27 -19.70 -10.52
CA TYR A 68 3.74 -18.34 -10.29
C TYR A 68 2.67 -17.32 -10.63
N PHE A 69 2.55 -16.30 -9.78
CA PHE A 69 1.80 -15.08 -10.08
C PHE A 69 2.74 -14.12 -10.80
N LEU A 70 2.28 -13.59 -11.92
CA LEU A 70 2.94 -12.55 -12.68
C LEU A 70 2.09 -11.29 -12.63
N LYS A 71 2.74 -10.15 -12.39
CA LYS A 71 2.16 -8.81 -12.53
C LYS A 71 3.03 -8.01 -13.48
N SER A 72 2.43 -7.19 -14.33
CA SER A 72 3.17 -6.35 -15.27
C SER A 72 2.55 -4.98 -15.47
N ALA A 73 3.42 -4.00 -15.74
CA ALA A 73 3.05 -2.62 -15.98
C ALA A 73 3.95 -2.00 -17.05
N PRO A 74 3.43 -1.09 -17.88
CA PRO A 74 4.19 -0.50 -18.98
C PRO A 74 5.00 0.73 -18.56
N GLU A 75 5.96 1.08 -19.41
CA GLU A 75 6.76 2.30 -19.37
C GLU A 75 7.59 2.46 -18.09
N ASP A 76 8.22 3.64 -17.93
CA ASP A 76 9.08 3.94 -16.78
C ASP A 76 8.32 3.88 -15.46
N HIS A 77 7.03 4.22 -15.46
CA HIS A 77 6.19 4.07 -14.28
C HIS A 77 6.05 2.59 -13.87
N GLY A 78 5.87 1.70 -14.84
CA GLY A 78 5.83 0.26 -14.60
C GLY A 78 7.13 -0.29 -14.02
N ARG A 79 8.28 0.30 -14.37
CA ARG A 79 9.56 -0.05 -13.73
C ARG A 79 9.50 0.18 -12.23
N THR A 80 9.14 1.39 -11.81
CA THR A 80 9.07 1.76 -10.39
C THR A 80 8.08 0.89 -9.63
N LEU A 81 6.93 0.58 -10.22
CA LEU A 81 5.93 -0.31 -9.63
C LEU A 81 6.51 -1.72 -9.39
N MET A 82 7.04 -2.35 -10.43
CA MET A 82 7.47 -3.76 -10.35
C MET A 82 8.74 -3.93 -9.51
N GLU A 83 9.69 -3.00 -9.61
CA GLU A 83 10.91 -2.98 -8.79
C GLU A 83 10.58 -2.72 -7.32
N GLY A 84 9.69 -1.75 -7.05
CA GLY A 84 9.23 -1.41 -5.71
C GLY A 84 8.50 -2.58 -5.03
N GLU A 85 7.51 -3.16 -5.71
CA GLU A 85 6.73 -4.29 -5.17
C GLU A 85 7.61 -5.52 -4.91
N PHE A 86 8.52 -5.86 -5.83
CA PHE A 86 9.46 -6.96 -5.60
C PHE A 86 10.30 -6.76 -4.33
N ASN A 87 10.85 -5.56 -4.13
CA ASN A 87 11.67 -5.26 -2.96
C ASN A 87 10.84 -5.20 -1.68
N ALA A 88 9.63 -4.63 -1.73
CA ALA A 88 8.69 -4.59 -0.61
C ALA A 88 8.32 -6.00 -0.15
N MET A 89 7.88 -6.85 -1.08
CA MET A 89 7.51 -8.23 -0.78
C MET A 89 8.71 -9.08 -0.36
N THR A 90 9.91 -8.81 -0.90
CA THR A 90 11.15 -9.49 -0.47
C THR A 90 11.49 -9.16 0.97
N GLU A 91 11.38 -7.90 1.37
CA GLU A 91 11.67 -7.49 2.74
C GLU A 91 10.60 -8.02 3.72
N ILE A 92 9.32 -8.07 3.34
CA ILE A 92 8.27 -8.71 4.15
C ILE A 92 8.54 -10.21 4.29
N TYR A 93 8.78 -10.92 3.19
CA TYR A 93 9.01 -12.37 3.20
C TYR A 93 10.21 -12.76 4.06
N LYS A 94 11.27 -11.95 4.06
CA LYS A 94 12.45 -12.14 4.93
C LYS A 94 12.09 -12.18 6.41
N TRP A 95 11.14 -11.35 6.85
CA TRP A 95 10.73 -11.26 8.27
C TRP A 95 9.51 -12.10 8.62
N ALA A 96 8.67 -12.43 7.63
CA ALA A 96 7.43 -13.18 7.83
C ALA A 96 7.13 -14.08 6.61
N PRO A 97 7.91 -15.16 6.39
CA PRO A 97 7.76 -16.04 5.23
C PRO A 97 6.43 -16.82 5.20
N ASP A 98 5.76 -16.91 6.35
CA ASP A 98 4.41 -17.48 6.50
C ASP A 98 3.29 -16.44 6.37
N LEU A 99 3.60 -15.18 6.07
CA LEU A 99 2.63 -14.08 5.88
C LEU A 99 2.64 -13.53 4.45
N ALA A 100 3.65 -13.81 3.63
CA ALA A 100 3.75 -13.30 2.26
C ALA A 100 4.03 -14.42 1.25
N PRO A 101 3.48 -14.36 0.02
CA PRO A 101 3.93 -15.21 -1.07
C PRO A 101 5.42 -15.01 -1.33
N LYS A 102 6.17 -16.09 -1.60
CA LYS A 102 7.62 -16.00 -1.85
C LYS A 102 7.89 -15.20 -3.12
N PRO A 103 8.60 -14.05 -3.05
CA PRO A 103 9.02 -13.32 -4.24
C PRO A 103 10.04 -14.13 -5.02
N HIS A 104 9.91 -14.14 -6.35
CA HIS A 104 10.83 -14.86 -7.23
C HIS A 104 11.80 -13.90 -7.90
N SER A 105 11.28 -12.92 -8.64
CA SER A 105 12.12 -11.98 -9.40
C SER A 105 11.30 -10.82 -9.95
N TRP A 106 11.99 -9.82 -10.50
CA TRP A 106 11.39 -8.82 -11.39
C TRP A 106 12.31 -8.57 -12.60
N GLY A 107 11.81 -7.85 -13.61
CA GLY A 107 12.62 -7.46 -14.75
C GLY A 107 11.87 -6.71 -15.84
N LYS A 108 12.59 -6.40 -16.91
CA LYS A 108 12.05 -5.79 -18.13
C LYS A 108 11.66 -6.88 -19.14
N TYR A 109 10.51 -6.73 -19.78
CA TYR A 109 10.10 -7.55 -20.91
C TYR A 109 11.11 -7.43 -22.06
N ALA A 110 11.20 -8.45 -22.91
CA ALA A 110 12.03 -8.36 -24.09
C ALA A 110 11.39 -7.56 -25.23
N LEU A 111 10.07 -7.38 -25.19
CA LEU A 111 9.37 -6.52 -26.12
C LEU A 111 9.90 -5.08 -25.98
N GLU A 112 10.36 -4.50 -27.09
CA GLU A 112 11.00 -3.18 -27.08
C GLU A 112 9.99 -2.03 -26.99
N LYS A 113 8.77 -2.20 -27.55
CA LYS A 113 7.79 -1.11 -27.60
C LYS A 113 6.33 -1.55 -27.37
N PRO A 114 5.63 -0.87 -26.43
CA PRO A 114 6.23 -0.05 -25.39
C PRO A 114 7.10 -0.91 -24.47
N GLU A 115 8.00 -0.26 -23.75
CA GLU A 115 8.71 -0.93 -22.67
C GLU A 115 7.69 -1.41 -21.61
N ALA A 116 7.95 -2.56 -21.01
CA ALA A 116 7.15 -3.06 -19.91
C ALA A 116 8.03 -3.80 -18.92
N TYR A 117 7.56 -3.88 -17.69
CA TYR A 117 8.25 -4.53 -16.59
C TYR A 117 7.32 -5.55 -15.93
N PHE A 118 7.90 -6.57 -15.31
CA PHE A 118 7.17 -7.62 -14.61
C PHE A 118 7.73 -7.85 -13.20
N PHE A 119 6.85 -8.32 -12.33
CA PHE A 119 7.13 -8.93 -11.03
C PHE A 119 6.60 -10.37 -11.04
N LEU A 120 7.35 -11.28 -10.41
CA LEU A 120 7.02 -12.69 -10.24
C LEU A 120 7.09 -13.08 -8.76
N SER A 121 6.09 -13.82 -8.30
CA SER A 121 6.06 -14.47 -6.99
C SER A 121 5.41 -15.84 -7.05
N GLN A 122 5.57 -16.62 -5.98
CA GLN A 122 4.82 -17.85 -5.76
C GLN A 122 3.33 -17.58 -5.92
N TYR A 123 2.64 -18.40 -6.71
CA TYR A 123 1.19 -18.40 -6.73
C TYR A 123 0.65 -19.19 -5.54
N ILE A 124 -0.25 -18.57 -4.80
CA ILE A 124 -1.00 -19.21 -3.72
C ILE A 124 -2.47 -19.09 -4.09
N ASP A 125 -3.17 -20.22 -4.12
CA ASP A 125 -4.61 -20.24 -4.36
C ASP A 125 -5.34 -19.85 -3.07
N MET A 126 -6.08 -18.73 -3.12
CA MET A 126 -6.65 -18.06 -1.95
C MET A 126 -8.11 -17.67 -2.20
N ASN A 127 -8.91 -17.66 -1.13
CA ASN A 127 -10.19 -16.93 -1.14
C ASN A 127 -9.98 -15.44 -0.86
N ASP A 128 -10.98 -14.65 -1.26
CA ASP A 128 -11.11 -13.20 -1.10
C ASP A 128 -12.01 -12.82 0.10
N MET A 129 -12.22 -13.76 1.03
CA MET A 129 -13.01 -13.51 2.23
C MET A 129 -12.25 -12.61 3.20
N MET A 130 -13.00 -11.91 4.05
CA MET A 130 -12.41 -11.12 5.13
C MET A 130 -11.41 -11.96 5.94
N PRO A 131 -10.17 -11.48 6.16
CA PRO A 131 -9.16 -12.24 6.89
C PRO A 131 -9.59 -12.47 8.33
N ASP A 132 -9.33 -13.66 8.89
CA ASP A 132 -9.52 -13.91 10.32
C ASP A 132 -8.74 -12.86 11.15
N PRO A 133 -9.41 -12.05 12.00
CA PRO A 133 -8.76 -10.96 12.70
C PRO A 133 -7.60 -11.41 13.58
N ASN A 134 -7.68 -12.57 14.25
CA ASN A 134 -6.60 -13.04 15.12
C ASN A 134 -5.39 -13.49 14.32
N GLN A 135 -5.58 -14.27 13.25
CA GLN A 135 -4.49 -14.76 12.43
C GLN A 135 -3.76 -13.61 11.71
N LEU A 136 -4.50 -12.65 11.13
CA LEU A 136 -3.89 -11.45 10.53
C LEU A 136 -3.15 -10.61 11.58
N CYS A 137 -3.84 -10.21 12.65
CA CYS A 137 -3.29 -9.27 13.62
C CYS A 137 -2.12 -9.85 14.42
N ASN A 138 -2.14 -11.15 14.73
CA ASN A 138 -1.03 -11.81 15.43
C ASN A 138 0.25 -11.81 14.58
N LYS A 139 0.12 -12.18 13.30
CA LYS A 139 1.25 -12.20 12.37
C LYS A 139 1.76 -10.80 12.04
N LEU A 140 0.86 -9.84 11.83
CA LEU A 140 1.22 -8.44 11.59
C LEU A 140 1.94 -7.84 12.79
N ALA A 141 1.43 -8.08 14.01
CA ALA A 141 2.11 -7.64 15.23
C ALA A 141 3.49 -8.31 15.40
N ARG A 142 3.65 -9.57 14.98
CA ARG A 142 4.96 -10.23 14.93
C ARG A 142 5.90 -9.54 13.94
N LEU A 143 5.44 -9.26 12.71
CA LEU A 143 6.22 -8.52 11.71
C LEU A 143 6.72 -7.18 12.26
N HIS A 144 5.83 -6.38 12.86
CA HIS A 144 6.20 -5.08 13.43
C HIS A 144 7.21 -5.21 14.60
N ARG A 145 7.04 -6.22 15.46
CA ARG A 145 7.95 -6.46 16.59
C ARG A 145 9.30 -7.02 16.18
N GLU A 146 9.38 -7.84 15.14
CA GLU A 146 10.59 -8.60 14.80
C GLU A 146 11.42 -7.95 13.69
N SER A 147 10.78 -7.24 12.75
CA SER A 147 11.49 -6.57 11.65
C SER A 147 12.50 -5.54 12.13
N GLN A 148 13.63 -5.40 11.43
CA GLN A 148 14.70 -4.47 11.80
C GLN A 148 15.11 -3.65 10.59
N SER A 149 15.01 -2.32 10.71
CA SER A 149 15.51 -1.41 9.69
C SER A 149 17.01 -1.63 9.49
N PRO A 150 17.47 -1.87 8.24
CA PRO A 150 18.88 -2.13 7.95
C PRO A 150 19.79 -0.94 8.28
N THR A 151 19.22 0.26 8.40
CA THR A 151 19.92 1.51 8.72
C THR A 151 19.63 2.01 10.14
N GLY A 152 18.69 1.38 10.85
CA GLY A 152 18.12 1.91 12.09
C GLY A 152 17.26 3.17 11.91
N GLN A 153 16.96 3.56 10.66
CA GLN A 153 16.19 4.76 10.30
C GLN A 153 14.82 4.39 9.68
N PHE A 154 13.96 5.37 9.50
CA PHE A 154 12.69 5.27 8.76
C PHE A 154 12.94 5.45 7.27
N GLY A 155 12.16 4.77 6.43
CA GLY A 155 12.30 4.81 4.97
C GLY A 155 12.54 3.44 4.35
N PHE A 156 13.02 3.45 3.10
CA PHE A 156 13.29 2.25 2.32
C PHE A 156 14.44 2.49 1.34
N HIS A 157 15.15 1.42 0.95
CA HIS A 157 16.30 1.52 0.05
C HIS A 157 15.92 1.77 -1.41
N ILE A 158 14.65 1.56 -1.75
CA ILE A 158 14.11 1.81 -3.08
C ILE A 158 12.75 2.50 -2.98
N THR A 159 12.38 3.23 -4.02
CA THR A 159 11.03 3.81 -4.12
C THR A 159 10.01 2.70 -4.34
N THR A 160 9.03 2.60 -3.44
CA THR A 160 7.81 1.79 -3.64
C THR A 160 6.65 2.72 -4.01
N CYS A 161 5.53 2.15 -4.45
CA CYS A 161 4.34 2.90 -4.81
C CYS A 161 3.16 2.51 -3.92
N GLN A 162 2.34 3.48 -3.51
CA GLN A 162 0.99 3.23 -2.99
C GLN A 162 0.01 3.51 -4.13
N GLY A 163 -0.71 2.47 -4.58
CA GLY A 163 -1.38 2.49 -5.87
C GLY A 163 -0.38 2.81 -7.00
N ARG A 164 -0.65 3.87 -7.77
CA ARG A 164 0.22 4.33 -8.86
C ARG A 164 1.19 5.46 -8.43
N ILE A 165 1.26 5.80 -7.14
CA ILE A 165 1.99 6.99 -6.70
C ILE A 165 3.30 6.58 -6.04
N PRO A 166 4.46 6.97 -6.62
CA PRO A 166 5.76 6.77 -5.99
C PRO A 166 5.83 7.47 -4.64
N GLN A 167 6.31 6.78 -3.61
CA GLN A 167 6.43 7.30 -2.25
C GLN A 167 7.77 8.03 -2.02
N SER A 168 7.77 8.99 -1.09
CA SER A 168 8.97 9.74 -0.67
C SER A 168 9.66 9.05 0.52
N LEU A 169 10.51 8.06 0.23
CA LEU A 169 11.02 7.07 1.22
C LEU A 169 12.49 7.20 1.61
N GLN A 170 13.13 8.33 1.29
CA GLN A 170 14.54 8.56 1.65
C GLN A 170 14.74 8.40 3.16
N TRP A 171 15.85 7.76 3.53
CA TRP A 171 16.16 7.46 4.92
C TRP A 171 16.15 8.71 5.82
N GLU A 172 15.54 8.59 6.98
CA GLU A 172 15.50 9.65 8.00
C GLU A 172 15.48 9.05 9.40
N SER A 173 16.28 9.63 10.29
CA SER A 173 16.40 9.22 11.69
C SER A 173 15.23 9.69 12.56
N ASN A 174 14.61 10.81 12.21
CA ASN A 174 13.52 11.41 12.97
C ASN A 174 12.14 11.08 12.34
N TRP A 175 11.28 10.39 13.08
CA TRP A 175 9.95 10.00 12.59
C TRP A 175 9.07 11.19 12.20
N THR A 176 9.08 12.25 13.00
CA THR A 176 8.32 13.48 12.75
C THR A 176 8.73 14.09 11.41
N VAL A 177 10.03 14.20 11.15
CA VAL A 177 10.56 14.73 9.86
C VAL A 177 10.18 13.82 8.69
N PHE A 178 10.32 12.49 8.86
CA PHE A 178 9.97 11.53 7.82
C PHE A 178 8.48 11.59 7.47
N PHE A 179 7.60 11.54 8.48
CA PHE A 179 6.16 11.57 8.27
C PHE A 179 5.70 12.90 7.67
N THR A 180 6.24 14.04 8.12
CA THR A 180 5.93 15.34 7.53
C THR A 180 6.26 15.37 6.04
N ARG A 181 7.46 14.92 5.64
CA ARG A 181 7.87 14.84 4.23
C ARG A 181 6.95 13.92 3.42
N LEU A 182 6.59 12.77 4.01
CA LEU A 182 5.71 11.79 3.37
C LEU A 182 4.30 12.36 3.15
N LEU A 183 3.75 13.08 4.13
CA LEU A 183 2.44 13.72 4.03
C LEU A 183 2.44 14.89 3.03
N GLN A 184 3.45 15.77 3.10
CA GLN A 184 3.57 16.91 2.18
C GLN A 184 3.65 16.45 0.73
N HIS A 185 4.44 15.41 0.46
CA HIS A 185 4.55 14.80 -0.87
C HIS A 185 3.18 14.43 -1.45
N VAL A 186 2.29 13.80 -0.66
CA VAL A 186 0.98 13.39 -1.18
C VAL A 186 -0.03 14.54 -1.26
N ILE A 187 0.12 15.58 -0.44
CA ILE A 187 -0.70 16.80 -0.53
C ILE A 187 -0.32 17.62 -1.76
N ASP A 188 0.98 17.77 -2.06
CA ASP A 188 1.46 18.44 -3.27
C ASP A 188 0.92 17.73 -4.52
N MET A 189 0.96 16.39 -4.53
CA MET A 189 0.37 15.58 -5.61
C MET A 189 -1.16 15.75 -5.68
N ASP A 190 -1.85 15.81 -4.54
CA ASP A 190 -3.30 16.07 -4.52
C ASP A 190 -3.64 17.46 -5.10
N PHE A 191 -2.85 18.49 -4.83
CA PHE A 191 -3.01 19.80 -5.47
C PHE A 191 -2.78 19.74 -6.98
N GLU A 192 -1.77 18.99 -7.44
CA GLU A 192 -1.51 18.81 -8.87
C GLU A 192 -2.67 18.11 -9.59
N TYR A 193 -3.19 17.02 -9.03
CA TYR A 193 -4.16 16.18 -9.73
C TYR A 193 -5.62 16.53 -9.47
N ASN A 194 -5.96 16.98 -8.26
CA ASN A 194 -7.33 17.28 -7.84
C ASN A 194 -7.60 18.79 -7.73
N GLY A 195 -6.62 19.62 -8.10
CA GLY A 195 -6.70 21.07 -8.11
C GLY A 195 -6.42 21.68 -6.74
N TYR A 196 -5.73 22.83 -6.74
CA TYR A 196 -5.39 23.57 -5.53
C TYR A 196 -6.62 23.95 -4.70
N TRP A 197 -6.51 23.81 -3.38
CA TRP A 197 -7.57 24.16 -2.43
C TRP A 197 -6.97 25.02 -1.31
N GLU A 198 -7.23 26.33 -1.37
CA GLU A 198 -6.60 27.33 -0.50
C GLU A 198 -6.85 27.06 1.00
N GLU A 199 -8.07 26.66 1.36
CA GLU A 199 -8.39 26.35 2.74
C GLU A 199 -7.60 25.14 3.25
N LEU A 200 -7.46 24.09 2.42
CA LEU A 200 -6.66 22.91 2.77
C LEU A 200 -5.18 23.26 2.92
N ASP A 201 -4.62 24.09 2.04
CA ASP A 201 -3.22 24.57 2.15
C ASP A 201 -2.99 25.33 3.47
N ARG A 202 -3.92 26.22 3.86
CA ARG A 202 -3.81 26.96 5.13
C ARG A 202 -3.91 26.03 6.35
N VAL A 203 -4.79 25.04 6.31
CA VAL A 203 -4.95 24.03 7.37
C VAL A 203 -3.73 23.12 7.47
N GLU A 204 -3.21 22.66 6.34
CA GLU A 204 -2.01 21.83 6.25
C GLU A 204 -0.81 22.53 6.88
N LYS A 205 -0.59 23.81 6.58
CA LYS A 205 0.52 24.60 7.15
C LYS A 205 0.45 24.67 8.68
N GLN A 206 -0.73 24.93 9.25
CA GLN A 206 -0.94 24.95 10.69
C GLN A 206 -0.73 23.54 11.30
N PHE A 207 -1.26 22.51 10.63
CA PHE A 207 -1.16 21.12 11.05
C PHE A 207 0.29 20.65 11.10
N VAL A 208 1.05 20.88 10.02
CA VAL A 208 2.47 20.50 9.91
C VAL A 208 3.33 21.29 10.89
N ALA A 209 3.11 22.60 11.03
CA ALA A 209 3.94 23.43 11.89
C ALA A 209 3.79 23.12 13.38
N HIS A 210 2.58 22.72 13.82
CA HIS A 210 2.26 22.68 15.25
C HIS A 210 1.71 21.34 15.75
N VAL A 211 0.84 20.68 14.98
CA VAL A 211 0.16 19.47 15.43
C VAL A 211 1.03 18.23 15.26
N ILE A 212 1.66 18.06 14.09
CA ILE A 212 2.52 16.90 13.82
C ILE A 212 3.67 16.81 14.83
N PRO A 213 4.47 17.87 15.08
CA PRO A 213 5.53 17.80 16.08
C PRO A 213 4.97 17.53 17.48
N ARG A 214 3.84 18.16 17.85
CA ARG A 214 3.22 17.94 19.17
C ARG A 214 2.85 16.47 19.41
N LEU A 215 2.24 15.81 18.44
CA LEU A 215 1.80 14.42 18.59
C LEU A 215 2.94 13.41 18.40
N LEU A 216 3.83 13.64 17.44
CA LEU A 216 4.85 12.67 17.07
C LEU A 216 6.10 12.78 17.95
N ASP A 217 6.52 13.99 18.37
CA ASP A 217 7.65 14.13 19.29
C ASP A 217 7.32 13.61 20.69
N ALA A 218 6.03 13.54 21.05
CA ALA A 218 5.58 12.91 22.29
C ALA A 218 5.95 11.42 22.38
N LEU A 219 6.12 10.74 21.24
CA LEU A 219 6.55 9.34 21.16
C LEU A 219 8.03 9.13 21.51
N VAL A 220 8.85 10.20 21.48
CA VAL A 220 10.29 10.16 21.82
C VAL A 220 10.67 11.00 23.05
N LYS A 221 9.70 11.75 23.58
CA LYS A 221 9.87 12.52 24.82
C LYS A 221 10.08 11.60 26.03
N ASP A 222 10.72 12.11 27.07
CA ASP A 222 10.93 11.43 28.36
C ASP A 222 11.68 10.09 28.22
N GLY A 223 12.60 9.99 27.24
CA GLY A 223 13.41 8.79 27.00
C GLY A 223 12.69 7.67 26.24
N ARG A 224 11.46 7.90 25.77
CA ARG A 224 10.75 6.98 24.87
C ARG A 224 11.48 6.87 23.53
N LYS A 225 11.25 5.77 22.81
CA LYS A 225 11.85 5.51 21.50
C LYS A 225 10.81 4.91 20.58
N ILE A 226 10.81 5.39 19.33
CA ILE A 226 10.09 4.75 18.24
C ILE A 226 11.07 3.76 17.60
N LYS A 227 10.62 2.52 17.42
CA LYS A 227 11.33 1.53 16.60
C LYS A 227 10.85 1.68 15.15
N PRO A 228 11.73 1.92 14.16
CA PRO A 228 11.39 1.72 12.77
C PRO A 228 11.11 0.23 12.53
N CYS A 229 9.87 -0.10 12.20
CA CYS A 229 9.44 -1.45 11.86
C CYS A 229 8.91 -1.49 10.42
N LEU A 230 9.05 -2.63 9.76
CA LEU A 230 8.51 -2.82 8.43
C LEU A 230 6.98 -2.85 8.49
N ILE A 231 6.33 -1.95 7.74
CA ILE A 231 4.88 -1.96 7.51
C ILE A 231 4.59 -2.32 6.03
N HIS A 232 3.40 -2.83 5.76
CA HIS A 232 2.84 -3.09 4.43
C HIS A 232 2.43 -1.80 3.72
N ALA A 233 1.83 -0.85 4.46
CA ALA A 233 1.42 0.49 4.00
C ALA A 233 0.33 0.53 2.89
N ASP A 234 -0.36 -0.58 2.69
CA ASP A 234 -1.52 -0.70 1.78
C ASP A 234 -2.35 -1.93 2.17
N LEU A 235 -2.57 -2.12 3.48
CA LEU A 235 -3.09 -3.38 4.01
C LEU A 235 -4.59 -3.27 4.28
N TRP A 236 -5.37 -3.65 3.27
CA TRP A 236 -6.83 -3.74 3.33
C TRP A 236 -7.28 -5.14 2.88
N GLU A 237 -8.58 -5.42 2.96
CA GLU A 237 -9.12 -6.75 2.66
C GLU A 237 -8.75 -7.24 1.24
N GLY A 238 -8.66 -6.34 0.25
CA GLY A 238 -8.29 -6.68 -1.12
C GLY A 238 -6.81 -7.06 -1.31
N ASN A 239 -5.95 -6.75 -0.33
CA ASN A 239 -4.53 -7.08 -0.33
C ASN A 239 -4.21 -8.20 0.69
N SER A 240 -5.22 -9.02 1.00
CA SER A 240 -5.10 -10.19 1.86
C SER A 240 -5.91 -11.36 1.31
N GLY A 241 -5.50 -12.58 1.61
CA GLY A 241 -6.23 -13.77 1.20
C GLY A 241 -5.92 -14.97 2.08
N THR A 242 -6.88 -15.88 2.21
CA THR A 242 -6.69 -17.13 2.98
C THR A 242 -6.48 -18.29 2.02
N SER A 243 -5.34 -18.97 2.13
CA SER A 243 -5.00 -20.09 1.26
C SER A 243 -5.98 -21.26 1.43
N PHE A 244 -6.45 -21.81 0.31
CA PHE A 244 -7.27 -23.02 0.30
C PHE A 244 -6.51 -24.28 0.72
N GLU A 245 -5.18 -24.27 0.58
CA GLU A 245 -4.35 -25.45 0.85
C GLU A 245 -4.10 -25.64 2.35
N ASN A 246 -3.81 -24.55 3.06
CA ASN A 246 -3.34 -24.62 4.45
C ASN A 246 -4.10 -23.70 5.42
N ASN A 247 -5.16 -23.01 4.97
CA ASN A 247 -5.97 -22.06 5.76
C ASN A 247 -5.14 -20.94 6.41
N ASN A 248 -4.03 -20.57 5.78
CA ASN A 248 -3.13 -19.53 6.25
C ASN A 248 -3.40 -18.21 5.52
N ILE A 249 -3.49 -17.11 6.25
CA ILE A 249 -3.57 -15.76 5.68
C ILE A 249 -2.21 -15.34 5.12
N TYR A 250 -2.27 -14.79 3.91
CA TYR A 250 -1.19 -14.10 3.24
C TYR A 250 -1.59 -12.66 2.92
N ILE A 251 -0.60 -11.77 2.89
CA ILE A 251 -0.71 -10.37 2.42
C ILE A 251 0.16 -10.21 1.17
N PHE A 252 -0.25 -9.34 0.26
CA PHE A 252 0.38 -9.12 -1.04
C PHE A 252 0.13 -7.69 -1.51
N ASP A 253 0.77 -7.27 -2.60
CA ASP A 253 0.67 -5.90 -3.14
C ASP A 253 1.14 -4.82 -2.14
N ALA A 254 2.27 -5.06 -1.47
CA ALA A 254 2.78 -4.16 -0.45
C ALA A 254 3.45 -2.88 -1.01
N ALA A 255 3.16 -1.76 -0.37
CA ALA A 255 3.83 -0.48 -0.54
C ALA A 255 4.90 -0.25 0.55
N ALA A 256 5.61 -1.32 0.93
CA ALA A 256 6.30 -1.41 2.21
C ALA A 256 7.44 -0.39 2.43
N PHE A 257 7.62 0.01 3.69
CA PHE A 257 8.78 0.76 4.19
C PHE A 257 8.92 0.63 5.71
N TYR A 258 10.05 1.08 6.26
CA TYR A 258 10.26 1.13 7.71
C TYR A 258 9.64 2.39 8.32
N ALA A 259 8.69 2.21 9.22
CA ALA A 259 7.83 3.25 9.78
C ALA A 259 7.62 3.10 11.30
N HIS A 260 6.87 4.02 11.91
CA HIS A 260 6.21 3.74 13.18
C HIS A 260 5.02 2.79 12.96
N SER A 261 4.95 1.71 13.76
CA SER A 261 3.93 0.65 13.61
C SER A 261 2.47 1.14 13.63
N GLU A 262 2.17 2.23 14.33
CA GLU A 262 0.81 2.77 14.39
C GLU A 262 0.34 3.36 13.05
N MET A 263 1.26 3.66 12.13
CA MET A 263 0.91 4.16 10.80
C MET A 263 0.14 3.12 9.99
N GLU A 264 0.52 1.84 10.02
CA GLU A 264 -0.25 0.76 9.36
C GLU A 264 -1.71 0.74 9.82
N ILE A 265 -1.93 0.91 11.13
CA ILE A 265 -3.28 0.91 11.71
C ILE A 265 -4.03 2.21 11.36
N GLY A 266 -3.31 3.27 10.97
CA GLY A 266 -3.88 4.48 10.40
C GLY A 266 -4.64 4.22 9.11
N ASP A 267 -4.17 3.28 8.29
CA ASP A 267 -4.85 2.85 7.06
C ASP A 267 -6.21 2.22 7.39
N TRP A 268 -6.27 1.41 8.44
CA TRP A 268 -7.52 0.76 8.87
C TRP A 268 -8.56 1.73 9.45
N ARG A 269 -8.22 2.99 9.72
CA ARG A 269 -9.23 4.01 10.13
C ARG A 269 -10.05 4.50 8.93
N CYS A 270 -9.55 4.36 7.72
CA CYS A 270 -10.24 4.78 6.51
C CYS A 270 -11.53 3.96 6.33
N TYR A 271 -12.68 4.64 6.36
CA TYR A 271 -13.99 4.00 6.45
C TYR A 271 -14.38 3.18 5.21
N TYR A 272 -13.74 3.44 4.08
CA TYR A 272 -14.07 2.85 2.79
C TYR A 272 -13.56 1.41 2.62
N ASN A 273 -12.77 0.90 3.57
CA ASN A 273 -12.30 -0.49 3.59
C ASN A 273 -13.08 -1.29 4.66
N LYS A 274 -13.44 -2.53 4.38
CA LYS A 274 -14.11 -3.44 5.33
C LYS A 274 -13.25 -3.74 6.55
N ILE A 275 -11.92 -3.70 6.40
CA ILE A 275 -10.98 -3.89 7.51
C ILE A 275 -11.11 -2.80 8.60
N SER A 276 -11.80 -1.68 8.31
CA SER A 276 -12.10 -0.63 9.28
C SER A 276 -13.01 -1.05 10.43
N ASN A 277 -13.60 -2.24 10.36
CA ASN A 277 -14.28 -2.84 11.49
C ASN A 277 -13.34 -2.88 12.71
N ARG A 278 -13.77 -2.26 13.82
CA ARG A 278 -12.98 -2.12 15.05
C ARG A 278 -12.47 -3.44 15.63
N VAL A 279 -13.01 -4.59 15.22
CA VAL A 279 -12.47 -5.90 15.58
C VAL A 279 -10.99 -6.03 15.20
N TYR A 280 -10.57 -5.56 14.03
CA TYR A 280 -9.18 -5.64 13.57
C TYR A 280 -8.27 -4.77 14.42
N THR A 281 -8.56 -3.48 14.53
CA THR A 281 -7.81 -2.54 15.38
C THR A 281 -7.71 -3.03 16.82
N ARG A 282 -8.82 -3.50 17.42
CA ARG A 282 -8.82 -4.02 18.80
C ARG A 282 -7.96 -5.28 18.93
N THR A 283 -8.00 -6.16 17.93
CA THR A 283 -7.22 -7.40 17.95
C THR A 283 -5.73 -7.12 17.78
N TYR A 284 -5.34 -6.23 16.87
CA TYR A 284 -3.96 -5.77 16.75
C TYR A 284 -3.45 -5.16 18.06
N LEU A 285 -4.23 -4.27 18.69
CA LEU A 285 -3.86 -3.66 19.97
C LEU A 285 -3.73 -4.69 21.11
N ARG A 286 -4.43 -5.83 21.06
CA ARG A 286 -4.23 -6.93 22.03
C ARG A 286 -2.87 -7.60 21.84
N HIS A 287 -2.37 -7.71 20.61
CA HIS A 287 -1.08 -8.35 20.31
C HIS A 287 0.12 -7.40 20.41
N HIS A 288 -0.04 -6.13 20.03
CA HIS A 288 1.07 -5.16 19.94
C HIS A 288 1.02 -4.07 21.01
N GLY A 289 -0.17 -3.71 21.49
CA GLY A 289 -0.39 -2.55 22.36
C GLY A 289 -0.19 -1.19 21.65
N PRO A 290 -0.77 -0.12 22.20
CA PRO A 290 -0.54 1.24 21.73
C PRO A 290 0.81 1.79 22.24
N SER A 291 1.48 2.62 21.43
CA SER A 291 2.68 3.36 21.84
C SER A 291 2.35 4.42 22.90
N GLN A 292 3.33 4.74 23.73
CA GLN A 292 3.21 5.80 24.74
C GLN A 292 3.39 7.18 24.10
N PRO A 293 2.62 8.22 24.52
CA PRO A 293 1.53 8.18 25.50
C PRO A 293 0.27 7.50 24.94
N LYS A 294 -0.31 6.55 25.69
CA LYS A 294 -1.40 5.69 25.19
C LYS A 294 -2.72 6.43 24.98
N ASP A 295 -2.96 7.47 25.77
CA ASP A 295 -4.14 8.33 25.70
C ASP A 295 -4.19 9.19 24.43
N GLU A 296 -3.05 9.38 23.75
CA GLU A 296 -2.97 10.07 22.45
C GLU A 296 -3.01 9.09 21.25
N TRP A 297 -3.21 7.78 21.48
CA TRP A 297 -3.21 6.77 20.42
C TRP A 297 -4.27 7.05 19.34
N GLU A 298 -5.50 7.36 19.75
CA GLU A 298 -6.61 7.63 18.82
C GLU A 298 -6.33 8.86 17.94
N ASP A 299 -5.70 9.89 18.50
CA ASP A 299 -5.34 11.11 17.76
C ASP A 299 -4.18 10.87 16.79
N ARG A 300 -3.19 10.06 17.18
CA ARG A 300 -2.12 9.64 16.26
C ARG A 300 -2.66 8.75 15.14
N ASN A 301 -3.59 7.85 15.44
CA ASN A 301 -4.24 7.02 14.44
C ASN A 301 -5.04 7.87 13.42
N ARG A 302 -5.73 8.93 13.90
CA ARG A 302 -6.35 9.94 13.01
C ARG A 302 -5.34 10.73 12.20
N LEU A 303 -4.22 11.12 12.81
CA LEU A 303 -3.13 11.79 12.09
C LEU A 303 -2.59 10.92 10.96
N TYR A 304 -2.37 9.62 11.19
CA TYR A 304 -1.88 8.72 10.15
C TYR A 304 -2.93 8.47 9.05
N SER A 305 -4.22 8.40 9.39
CA SER A 305 -5.27 8.20 8.37
C SER A 305 -5.40 9.36 7.38
N ILE A 306 -4.96 10.57 7.75
CA ILE A 306 -4.92 11.71 6.83
C ILE A 306 -4.04 11.39 5.61
N TYR A 307 -2.87 10.77 5.82
CA TYR A 307 -2.01 10.35 4.71
C TYR A 307 -2.75 9.39 3.75
N PHE A 308 -3.41 8.37 4.31
CA PHE A 308 -4.13 7.35 3.51
C PHE A 308 -5.33 7.93 2.76
N ASN A 309 -6.08 8.85 3.39
CA ASN A 309 -7.19 9.55 2.72
C ASN A 309 -6.70 10.45 1.57
N VAL A 310 -5.58 11.17 1.75
CA VAL A 310 -5.01 12.03 0.71
C VAL A 310 -4.46 11.19 -0.44
N ILE A 311 -3.65 10.15 -0.16
CA ILE A 311 -3.10 9.31 -1.22
C ILE A 311 -4.20 8.52 -1.97
N TYR A 312 -5.30 8.16 -1.30
CA TYR A 312 -6.49 7.63 -1.97
C TYR A 312 -7.08 8.65 -2.96
N SER A 313 -7.19 9.92 -2.57
CA SER A 313 -7.65 11.01 -3.44
C SER A 313 -6.78 11.16 -4.69
N VAL A 314 -5.45 11.04 -4.55
CA VAL A 314 -4.49 11.12 -5.66
C VAL A 314 -4.63 9.92 -6.62
N ASN A 315 -4.89 8.73 -6.08
CA ASN A 315 -5.06 7.51 -6.88
C ASN A 315 -6.42 7.46 -7.61
N HIS A 316 -7.45 8.15 -7.11
CA HIS A 316 -8.83 8.04 -7.59
C HIS A 316 -9.38 9.38 -8.09
N LEU A 317 -8.78 9.90 -9.16
CA LEU A 317 -9.11 11.20 -9.74
C LEU A 317 -10.61 11.35 -10.04
N GLY A 318 -11.18 12.48 -9.66
CA GLY A 318 -12.61 12.78 -9.84
C GLY A 318 -13.56 12.08 -8.85
N THR A 319 -13.07 11.11 -8.05
CA THR A 319 -13.86 10.44 -7.01
C THR A 319 -13.27 10.60 -5.60
N GLY A 320 -12.06 11.15 -5.49
CA GLY A 320 -11.35 11.42 -4.24
C GLY A 320 -11.89 12.56 -3.36
N LYS A 321 -12.87 13.35 -3.83
CA LYS A 321 -13.35 14.55 -3.11
C LYS A 321 -13.83 14.24 -1.68
N ALA A 322 -14.52 13.11 -1.49
CA ALA A 322 -15.03 12.69 -0.18
C ALA A 322 -13.91 12.50 0.85
N VAL A 323 -12.87 11.75 0.49
CA VAL A 323 -11.74 11.47 1.39
C VAL A 323 -10.83 12.70 1.55
N ARG A 324 -10.76 13.57 0.54
CA ARG A 324 -10.08 14.86 0.61
C ARG A 324 -10.74 15.80 1.64
N GLN A 325 -12.08 15.88 1.63
CA GLN A 325 -12.83 16.63 2.64
C GLN A 325 -12.71 16.00 4.03
N LEU A 326 -12.64 14.67 4.13
CA LEU A 326 -12.41 13.99 5.41
C LEU A 326 -11.02 14.31 5.97
N ALA A 327 -9.97 14.27 5.14
CA ALA A 327 -8.61 14.66 5.55
C ALA A 327 -8.58 16.11 6.09
N TYR A 328 -9.28 17.03 5.43
CA TYR A 328 -9.44 18.42 5.90
C TYR A 328 -10.11 18.50 7.27
N GLN A 329 -11.21 17.76 7.49
CA GLN A 329 -11.89 17.72 8.79
C GLN A 329 -11.04 17.08 9.89
N ASP A 330 -10.30 16.02 9.57
CA ASP A 330 -9.41 15.34 10.51
C ASP A 330 -8.23 16.23 10.93
N MET A 331 -7.64 16.98 10.00
CA MET A 331 -6.64 18.02 10.32
C MET A 331 -7.26 19.06 11.26
N TYR A 332 -8.45 19.57 10.95
CA TYR A 332 -9.14 20.56 11.78
C TYR A 332 -9.42 20.07 13.20
N TYR A 333 -9.91 18.84 13.34
CA TYR A 333 -10.17 18.23 14.63
C TYR A 333 -8.92 18.24 15.51
N LEU A 334 -7.77 17.89 14.93
CA LEU A 334 -6.50 17.85 15.66
C LEU A 334 -5.95 19.27 15.91
N ILE A 335 -6.12 20.21 14.98
CA ILE A 335 -5.79 21.63 15.16
C ILE A 335 -6.57 22.21 16.34
N ASP A 336 -7.89 22.05 16.36
CA ASP A 336 -8.75 22.54 17.46
C ASP A 336 -8.28 22.06 18.83
N LYS A 337 -7.79 20.81 18.89
CA LYS A 337 -7.37 20.16 20.14
C LYS A 337 -5.96 20.58 20.59
N TYR A 338 -5.02 20.76 19.65
CA TYR A 338 -3.60 20.89 19.99
C TYR A 338 -2.98 22.24 19.66
N ALA A 339 -3.50 22.95 18.65
CA ALA A 339 -2.94 24.19 18.15
C ALA A 339 -4.01 25.03 17.42
N PRO A 340 -5.10 25.44 18.09
CA PRO A 340 -6.22 26.09 17.45
C PRO A 340 -5.80 27.40 16.79
N PHE A 341 -6.43 27.72 15.65
CA PHE A 341 -6.32 29.05 15.08
C PHE A 341 -6.85 30.11 16.07
N PRO A 342 -6.31 31.34 16.06
CA PRO A 342 -6.95 32.45 16.74
C PRO A 342 -8.40 32.64 16.26
N GLU A 343 -9.23 33.22 17.12
CA GLU A 343 -10.64 33.41 16.85
C GLU A 343 -10.86 34.20 15.55
N GLY A 344 -11.58 33.60 14.60
CA GLY A 344 -11.86 34.20 13.30
C GLY A 344 -10.73 34.14 12.26
N GLU A 345 -9.56 33.58 12.59
CA GLU A 345 -8.42 33.51 11.66
C GLU A 345 -8.35 32.18 10.88
N GLY A 346 -9.00 31.13 11.36
CA GLY A 346 -9.03 29.82 10.69
C GLY A 346 -9.89 29.82 9.41
N PRO A 347 -9.50 29.07 8.37
CA PRO A 347 -10.39 28.75 7.24
C PRO A 347 -11.77 28.20 7.66
N PRO A 348 -12.82 28.32 6.84
CA PRO A 348 -14.15 27.80 7.17
C PRO A 348 -14.15 26.28 7.32
N LYS A 349 -14.79 25.76 8.37
CA LYS A 349 -15.04 24.32 8.51
C LYS A 349 -16.16 23.89 7.55
N LEU A 350 -16.07 22.66 7.04
CA LEU A 350 -17.11 22.10 6.19
C LEU A 350 -18.32 21.67 7.02
N ASP A 351 -19.50 22.12 6.62
CA ASP A 351 -20.77 21.65 7.15
C ASP A 351 -21.09 20.24 6.65
N LYS A 352 -21.93 19.51 7.40
CA LYS A 352 -22.37 18.16 7.01
C LYS A 352 -23.05 18.13 5.64
N SER A 353 -23.73 19.21 5.23
CA SER A 353 -24.36 19.33 3.92
C SER A 353 -23.37 19.51 2.77
N GLU A 354 -22.14 19.92 3.05
CA GLU A 354 -21.08 20.12 2.05
C GLU A 354 -20.22 18.87 1.84
N MET A 355 -20.31 17.91 2.78
CA MET A 355 -19.60 16.63 2.71
C MET A 355 -20.20 15.75 1.62
N VAL A 356 -19.37 15.34 0.67
CA VAL A 356 -19.75 14.35 -0.35
C VAL A 356 -19.40 12.94 0.14
N SER A 357 -20.17 11.95 -0.29
CA SER A 357 -19.90 10.53 -0.01
C SER A 357 -19.11 9.90 -1.16
N LEU A 358 -18.34 8.86 -0.85
CA LEU A 358 -17.79 7.98 -1.88
C LEU A 358 -18.92 7.27 -2.63
N SER A 359 -18.66 6.88 -3.89
CA SER A 359 -19.58 6.01 -4.62
C SER A 359 -19.59 4.61 -4.00
N ALA A 360 -20.69 3.86 -4.18
CA ALA A 360 -20.80 2.50 -3.66
C ALA A 360 -19.67 1.56 -4.18
N GLU A 361 -19.18 1.78 -5.40
CA GLU A 361 -18.04 1.03 -5.97
C GLU A 361 -16.71 1.30 -5.25
N ARG A 362 -16.61 2.44 -4.57
CA ARG A 362 -15.40 2.94 -3.90
C ARG A 362 -15.51 2.93 -2.39
N ASP A 363 -16.68 2.56 -1.87
CA ASP A 363 -16.93 2.30 -0.47
C ASP A 363 -17.11 0.79 -0.30
N HIS A 364 -15.99 0.09 -0.11
CA HIS A 364 -16.00 -1.36 0.08
C HIS A 364 -16.73 -1.75 1.37
N ALA A 365 -16.89 -0.84 2.34
CA ALA A 365 -17.66 -1.12 3.56
C ALA A 365 -19.19 -1.06 3.35
N ALA A 366 -19.66 -0.45 2.27
CA ALA A 366 -21.08 -0.33 1.95
C ALA A 366 -21.66 -1.56 1.22
N ASN A 367 -20.81 -2.46 0.69
CA ASN A 367 -21.18 -3.68 -0.04
C ASN A 367 -20.81 -4.96 0.73
#